data_AF-A0A8H3BDJ9-F1
#
_entry.id   AF-A0A8H3BDJ9-F1
#
_cell.length_a   1.000
_cell.length_b   1.000
_cell.length_c   1.000
_cell.angle_alpha   90.00
_cell.angle_beta   90.00
_cell.angle_gamma   90.00
#
_symmetry.space_group_name_H-M   'P 1'
#
loop_
_entity.id
_entity.type
_entity.pdbx_description
1 polymer ?
#
loop_
_entity_poly.entity_id
_entity_poly.type
_entity_poly.pdbx_seq_one_letter_code
_entity_poly.pdbx_strand_id
1 'polypeptide(L)'
;MQFPDIRPLPADEIAFGSYSVAGYLNINRTASGKPTNYARWLDMHNAVLKTTWTEPSGSFNRTYFCSNPTRACTVHTVSSTPGGFSGTFWFSSLDGLAARNISCLDGNTIQLRGYAASPGMLYEILGKIQQTGPANSSARCTVDGKSGDAVLISQGSTEAWVDWVGGTEYSMETGNARSGYTFKGADPHAELVGLLDKGSVQKVGARL
;
A
#
# COMPACT_ATOMS: atom_id res chain seq x y z
N MET A 1 30.74 11.98 41.40
CA MET A 1 30.81 12.85 40.20
C MET A 1 29.40 12.93 39.65
N GLN A 2 28.70 14.03 39.92
CA GLN A 2 27.29 14.24 39.59
C GLN A 2 27.25 15.38 38.58
N PHE A 3 26.79 15.10 37.35
CA PHE A 3 26.74 16.09 36.27
C PHE A 3 25.64 17.11 36.57
N PRO A 4 25.96 18.41 36.73
CA PRO A 4 25.01 19.41 37.22
C PRO A 4 24.03 19.95 36.17
N ASP A 5 23.67 19.18 35.13
CA ASP A 5 22.66 19.62 34.14
C ASP A 5 21.96 18.48 33.38
N ILE A 6 21.73 17.34 34.05
CA ILE A 6 20.79 16.33 33.52
C ILE A 6 19.40 16.70 34.02
N ARG A 7 18.68 17.50 33.24
CA ARG A 7 17.25 17.72 33.45
C ARG A 7 16.48 16.61 32.72
N PRO A 8 15.50 15.96 33.35
CA PRO A 8 14.53 15.15 32.63
C PRO A 8 13.94 16.00 31.49
N LEU A 9 13.72 15.40 30.31
CA LEU A 9 13.01 16.07 29.24
C LEU A 9 11.67 16.57 29.80
N PRO A 10 11.31 17.85 29.64
CA PRO A 10 10.14 18.45 30.31
C PRO A 10 8.79 18.00 29.71
N ALA A 11 8.77 16.94 28.92
CA ALA A 11 7.56 16.42 28.29
C ALA A 11 7.07 15.22 29.11
N ASP A 12 5.79 15.24 29.49
CA ASP A 12 5.08 14.07 30.04
C ASP A 12 5.35 12.85 29.12
N GLU A 13 5.45 11.63 29.65
CA GLU A 13 5.72 10.42 28.83
C GLU A 13 4.75 10.25 27.64
N ILE A 14 3.60 10.90 27.71
CA ILE A 14 2.52 10.92 26.71
C ILE A 14 2.86 11.81 25.49
N ALA A 15 3.84 12.72 25.61
CA ALA A 15 4.16 13.74 24.60
C ALA A 15 5.20 13.32 23.56
N PHE A 16 5.80 12.12 23.66
CA PHE A 16 6.77 11.62 22.69
C PHE A 16 6.13 11.08 21.40
N GLY A 17 4.80 10.95 21.38
CA GLY A 17 4.06 10.30 20.30
C GLY A 17 4.34 8.79 20.25
N SER A 18 3.70 8.11 19.31
CA SER A 18 3.92 6.69 19.05
C SER A 18 3.96 6.44 17.55
N TYR A 19 4.62 5.35 17.16
CA TYR A 19 4.60 4.94 15.75
C TYR A 19 3.16 4.58 15.34
N SER A 20 2.66 5.28 14.33
CA SER A 20 1.33 5.06 13.77
C SER A 20 1.41 4.32 12.44
N VAL A 21 0.52 3.37 12.24
CA VAL A 21 0.42 2.59 11.00
C VAL A 21 -0.63 3.22 10.09
N ALA A 22 -0.33 3.31 8.79
CA ALA A 22 -1.21 3.93 7.81
C ALA A 22 -2.43 3.07 7.40
N GLY A 23 -2.44 1.79 7.80
CA GLY A 23 -3.56 0.86 7.58
C GLY A 23 -3.13 -0.46 6.94
N TYR A 24 -4.05 -1.06 6.19
CA TYR A 24 -3.92 -2.35 5.51
C TYR A 24 -4.26 -2.22 4.03
N LEU A 25 -3.54 -2.97 3.18
CA LEU A 25 -4.00 -3.32 1.84
C LEU A 25 -4.69 -4.68 1.90
N ASN A 26 -5.99 -4.69 1.76
CA ASN A 26 -6.80 -5.91 1.77
C ASN A 26 -6.94 -6.45 0.35
N ILE A 27 -6.99 -7.77 0.24
CA ILE A 27 -7.18 -8.46 -1.04
C ILE A 27 -8.24 -9.54 -0.84
N ASN A 28 -9.35 -9.41 -1.55
CA ASN A 28 -10.39 -10.43 -1.58
C ASN A 28 -10.51 -11.03 -2.97
N ARG A 29 -10.85 -12.31 -3.01
CA ARG A 29 -11.21 -13.02 -4.23
C ARG A 29 -12.20 -14.11 -3.89
N THR A 30 -13.05 -14.45 -4.84
CA THR A 30 -13.88 -15.64 -4.74
C THR A 30 -13.02 -16.86 -5.04
N ALA A 31 -12.91 -17.77 -4.08
CA ALA A 31 -12.25 -19.06 -4.29
C ALA A 31 -13.10 -19.94 -5.20
N SER A 32 -12.48 -20.62 -6.17
CA SER A 32 -13.20 -21.56 -7.04
C SER A 32 -13.48 -22.91 -6.37
N GLY A 33 -12.90 -23.14 -5.19
CA GLY A 33 -13.07 -24.34 -4.39
C GLY A 33 -12.07 -24.40 -3.24
N LYS A 34 -11.98 -25.56 -2.58
CA LYS A 34 -11.03 -25.77 -1.47
C LYS A 34 -9.58 -25.68 -1.98
N PRO A 35 -8.73 -24.82 -1.40
CA PRO A 35 -7.33 -24.74 -1.83
C PRO A 35 -6.55 -25.99 -1.41
N THR A 36 -5.66 -26.43 -2.28
CA THR A 36 -4.68 -27.50 -2.04
C THR A 36 -3.27 -26.99 -2.37
N ASN A 37 -2.24 -27.76 -2.00
CA ASN A 37 -0.83 -27.44 -2.30
C ASN A 37 -0.42 -26.02 -1.85
N TYR A 38 -0.95 -25.57 -0.71
CA TYR A 38 -0.64 -24.24 -0.18
C TYR A 38 0.79 -24.20 0.35
N ALA A 39 1.55 -23.20 -0.08
CA ALA A 39 2.83 -22.86 0.51
C ALA A 39 2.98 -21.34 0.58
N ARG A 40 3.61 -20.85 1.65
CA ARG A 40 4.01 -19.45 1.79
C ARG A 40 5.41 -19.37 2.39
N TRP A 41 6.27 -18.54 1.85
CA TRP A 41 7.64 -18.38 2.35
C TRP A 41 8.20 -17.02 1.98
N LEU A 42 9.12 -16.53 2.80
CA LEU A 42 9.92 -15.36 2.49
C LEU A 42 11.25 -15.82 1.87
N ASP A 43 11.44 -15.48 0.61
CA ASP A 43 12.70 -15.67 -0.09
C ASP A 43 13.68 -14.56 0.33
N MET A 44 14.55 -14.88 1.29
CA MET A 44 15.51 -13.91 1.85
C MET A 44 16.60 -13.49 0.86
N HIS A 45 16.86 -14.27 -0.19
CA HIS A 45 17.86 -13.92 -1.20
C HIS A 45 17.35 -12.82 -2.13
N ASN A 46 16.08 -12.94 -2.52
CA ASN A 46 15.43 -11.99 -3.43
C ASN A 46 14.60 -10.92 -2.71
N ALA A 47 14.44 -11.03 -1.38
CA ALA A 47 13.55 -10.19 -0.57
C ALA A 47 12.09 -10.18 -1.06
N VAL A 48 11.59 -11.35 -1.47
CA VAL A 48 10.22 -11.52 -2.00
C VAL A 48 9.43 -12.49 -1.13
N LEU A 49 8.27 -12.06 -0.64
CA LEU A 49 7.29 -12.96 -0.03
C LEU A 49 6.52 -13.67 -1.15
N LYS A 50 6.52 -15.00 -1.14
CA LYS A 50 5.85 -15.84 -2.14
C LYS A 50 4.73 -16.63 -1.47
N THR A 51 3.61 -16.78 -2.17
CA THR A 51 2.50 -17.65 -1.77
C THR A 51 1.97 -18.37 -3.01
N THR A 52 1.87 -19.69 -2.93
CA THR A 52 1.37 -20.53 -4.02
C THR A 52 0.25 -21.42 -3.51
N TRP A 53 -0.77 -21.64 -4.33
CA TRP A 53 -1.85 -22.57 -4.02
C TRP A 53 -2.57 -23.03 -5.29
N THR A 54 -3.31 -24.12 -5.20
CA THR A 54 -4.12 -24.68 -6.29
C THR A 54 -5.59 -24.68 -5.90
N GLU A 55 -6.46 -24.35 -6.84
CA GLU A 55 -7.90 -24.50 -6.74
C GLU A 55 -8.44 -25.21 -8.00
N PRO A 56 -9.73 -25.61 -8.06
CA PRO A 56 -10.29 -26.25 -9.25
C PRO A 56 -10.11 -25.44 -10.54
N SER A 57 -10.11 -24.10 -10.46
CA SER A 57 -9.94 -23.24 -11.64
C SER A 57 -8.48 -23.06 -12.10
N GLY A 58 -7.49 -23.54 -11.35
CA GLY A 58 -6.07 -23.39 -11.68
C GLY A 58 -5.16 -23.19 -10.48
N SER A 59 -3.86 -23.09 -10.72
CA SER A 59 -2.88 -22.68 -9.72
C SER A 59 -2.66 -21.17 -9.73
N PHE A 60 -2.27 -20.66 -8.57
CA PHE A 60 -2.01 -19.25 -8.33
C PHE A 60 -0.63 -19.07 -7.70
N ASN A 61 0.09 -18.06 -8.14
CA ASN A 61 1.31 -17.59 -7.52
C ASN A 61 1.14 -16.11 -7.18
N ARG A 62 1.38 -15.76 -5.92
CA ARG A 62 1.37 -14.38 -5.45
C ARG A 62 2.71 -14.00 -4.87
N THR A 63 3.23 -12.86 -5.31
CA THR A 63 4.46 -12.26 -4.80
C THR A 63 4.17 -10.91 -4.15
N TYR A 64 4.96 -10.58 -3.14
CA TYR A 64 5.01 -9.24 -2.54
C TYR A 64 6.46 -8.81 -2.39
N PHE A 65 6.77 -7.56 -2.72
CA PHE A 65 8.07 -6.95 -2.45
C PHE A 65 7.95 -5.43 -2.34
N CYS A 66 8.94 -4.80 -1.72
CA CYS A 66 9.09 -3.34 -1.66
C CYS A 66 10.46 -2.96 -2.22
N SER A 67 10.47 -2.17 -3.28
CA SER A 67 11.67 -1.81 -4.02
C SER A 67 12.18 -0.44 -3.59
N ASN A 68 13.43 -0.37 -3.11
CA ASN A 68 14.07 0.89 -2.81
C ASN A 68 14.29 1.77 -4.07
N PRO A 69 14.73 1.25 -5.23
CA PRO A 69 14.91 2.06 -6.44
C PRO A 69 13.64 2.73 -6.96
N THR A 70 12.50 2.03 -6.89
CA THR A 70 11.20 2.60 -7.32
C THR A 70 10.47 3.33 -6.20
N ARG A 71 10.88 3.11 -4.94
CA ARG A 71 10.21 3.57 -3.72
C ARG A 71 8.74 3.14 -3.64
N ALA A 72 8.41 2.02 -4.27
CA ALA A 72 7.08 1.44 -4.32
C ALA A 72 7.12 -0.01 -3.82
N CYS A 73 5.98 -0.47 -3.31
CA CYS A 73 5.72 -1.86 -3.02
C CYS A 73 4.72 -2.42 -4.03
N THR A 74 4.82 -3.72 -4.30
CA THR A 74 3.98 -4.40 -5.29
C THR A 74 3.44 -5.70 -4.70
N VAL A 75 2.17 -5.98 -5.00
CA VAL A 75 1.58 -7.31 -4.87
C VAL A 75 1.18 -7.75 -6.27
N HIS A 76 1.65 -8.92 -6.70
CA HIS A 76 1.38 -9.45 -8.03
C HIS A 76 0.83 -10.86 -7.91
N THR A 77 -0.31 -11.13 -8.54
CA THR A 77 -0.93 -12.46 -8.58
C THR A 77 -1.03 -12.94 -10.01
N VAL A 78 -0.53 -14.15 -10.27
CA VAL A 78 -0.56 -14.84 -11.55
C VAL A 78 -1.43 -16.08 -11.41
N SER A 79 -2.33 -16.30 -12.38
CA SER A 79 -3.09 -17.53 -12.54
C SER A 79 -2.51 -18.38 -13.67
N SER A 80 -2.48 -19.70 -13.49
CA SER A 80 -2.13 -20.64 -14.56
C SER A 80 -3.16 -20.69 -15.69
N THR A 81 -4.37 -20.21 -15.43
CA THR A 81 -5.49 -20.26 -16.36
C THR A 81 -5.71 -18.85 -16.92
N PRO A 82 -5.71 -18.66 -18.25
CA PRO A 82 -6.03 -17.37 -18.85
C PRO A 82 -7.37 -16.84 -18.36
N GLY A 83 -7.36 -15.65 -17.77
CA GLY A 83 -8.54 -15.04 -17.16
C GLY A 83 -9.02 -15.67 -15.85
N GLY A 84 -8.20 -16.52 -15.23
CA GLY A 84 -8.54 -17.25 -14.00
C GLY A 84 -8.49 -16.42 -12.71
N PHE A 85 -8.02 -15.18 -12.76
CA PHE A 85 -7.95 -14.29 -11.59
C PHE A 85 -8.97 -13.15 -11.66
N SER A 86 -9.80 -13.06 -10.61
CA SER A 86 -10.60 -11.87 -10.32
C SER A 86 -10.47 -11.57 -8.83
N GLY A 87 -10.35 -10.29 -8.49
CA GLY A 87 -10.15 -9.89 -7.10
C GLY A 87 -10.41 -8.41 -6.89
N THR A 88 -10.67 -8.07 -5.63
CA THR A 88 -10.88 -6.71 -5.15
C THR A 88 -9.76 -6.35 -4.18
N PHE A 89 -9.19 -5.16 -4.32
CA PHE A 89 -8.14 -4.62 -3.47
C PHE A 89 -8.62 -3.31 -2.87
N TRP A 90 -8.41 -3.07 -1.58
CA TRP A 90 -8.82 -1.82 -0.95
C TRP A 90 -7.96 -1.50 0.26
N PHE A 91 -7.83 -0.21 0.56
CA PHE A 91 -7.22 0.21 1.80
C PHE A 91 -8.24 0.21 2.94
N SER A 92 -7.80 -0.12 4.14
CA SER A 92 -8.55 0.12 5.37
C SER A 92 -7.62 0.65 6.44
N SER A 93 -8.11 1.50 7.33
CA SER A 93 -7.30 1.98 8.46
C SER A 93 -7.43 1.05 9.67
N LEU A 94 -6.53 1.22 10.63
CA LEU A 94 -6.74 0.71 11.99
C LEU A 94 -7.90 1.45 12.66
N ASP A 95 -8.53 0.77 13.62
CA ASP A 95 -9.49 1.39 14.53
C ASP A 95 -8.78 2.43 15.41
N GLY A 96 -9.46 3.55 15.69
CA GLY A 96 -8.95 4.62 16.56
C GLY A 96 -8.11 5.70 15.86
N LEU A 97 -7.83 5.57 14.55
CA LEU A 97 -7.22 6.66 13.77
C LEU A 97 -8.25 7.73 13.39
N ALA A 98 -7.77 8.96 13.17
CA ALA A 98 -8.57 10.09 12.72
C ALA A 98 -9.29 9.77 11.39
N ALA A 99 -10.31 10.58 11.06
CA ALA A 99 -11.06 10.43 9.81
C ALA A 99 -10.12 10.41 8.60
N ARG A 100 -10.39 9.47 7.69
CA ARG A 100 -9.65 9.23 6.45
C ARG A 100 -10.58 9.37 5.26
N ASN A 101 -10.02 9.66 4.11
CA ASN A 101 -10.71 9.69 2.84
C ASN A 101 -10.08 8.65 1.92
N ILE A 102 -10.87 7.67 1.47
CA ILE A 102 -10.46 6.64 0.53
C ILE A 102 -11.25 6.85 -0.77
N SER A 103 -10.59 7.33 -1.81
CA SER A 103 -11.23 7.73 -3.07
C SER A 103 -10.48 7.19 -4.29
N CYS A 104 -11.12 7.24 -5.46
CA CYS A 104 -10.44 6.98 -6.72
C CYS A 104 -9.79 8.28 -7.19
N LEU A 105 -8.46 8.28 -7.32
CA LEU A 105 -7.72 9.40 -7.91
C LEU A 105 -7.99 9.49 -9.41
N ASP A 106 -8.09 8.33 -10.07
CA ASP A 106 -8.42 8.19 -11.48
C ASP A 106 -9.09 6.81 -11.75
N GLY A 107 -9.15 6.40 -13.01
CA GLY A 107 -9.79 5.15 -13.43
C GLY A 107 -9.14 3.86 -12.94
N ASN A 108 -7.89 3.87 -12.46
CA ASN A 108 -7.19 2.69 -11.94
C ASN A 108 -6.31 2.95 -10.71
N THR A 109 -6.40 4.13 -10.11
CA THR A 109 -5.63 4.52 -8.93
C THR A 109 -6.55 4.81 -7.74
N ILE A 110 -6.32 4.12 -6.63
CA ILE A 110 -6.95 4.36 -5.33
C ILE A 110 -6.05 5.27 -4.48
N GLN A 111 -6.65 6.19 -3.77
CA GLN A 111 -6.00 7.12 -2.84
C GLN A 111 -6.57 6.93 -1.44
N LEU A 112 -5.71 6.82 -0.45
CA LEU A 112 -6.05 6.99 0.96
C LEU A 112 -5.31 8.22 1.48
N ARG A 113 -6.05 9.18 2.05
CA ARG A 113 -5.49 10.32 2.79
C ARG A 113 -6.06 10.38 4.20
N GLY A 114 -5.20 10.68 5.17
CA GLY A 114 -5.61 10.79 6.57
C GLY A 114 -4.58 11.48 7.44
N TYR A 115 -4.83 11.51 8.74
CA TYR A 115 -3.91 12.04 9.75
C TYR A 115 -3.52 10.98 10.77
N ALA A 116 -2.24 10.93 11.15
CA ALA A 116 -1.74 9.98 12.15
C ALA A 116 -2.31 10.25 13.56
N ALA A 117 -2.76 11.48 13.83
CA ALA A 117 -3.43 11.89 15.06
C ALA A 117 -4.35 13.10 14.77
N SER A 118 -5.15 13.54 15.75
CA SER A 118 -5.98 14.75 15.65
C SER A 118 -5.64 15.73 16.78
N PRO A 119 -4.96 16.86 16.50
CA PRO A 119 -4.25 17.19 15.26
C PRO A 119 -3.04 16.26 15.04
N GLY A 120 -2.55 16.15 13.81
CA GLY A 120 -1.43 15.26 13.52
C GLY A 120 -0.84 15.43 12.13
N MET A 121 0.12 14.55 11.82
CA MET A 121 0.82 14.53 10.54
C MET A 121 -0.07 13.96 9.43
N LEU A 122 -0.22 14.71 8.34
CA LEU A 122 -0.85 14.21 7.11
C LEU A 122 -0.05 13.03 6.55
N TYR A 123 -0.76 11.99 6.15
CA TYR A 123 -0.21 10.89 5.37
C TYR A 123 -1.10 10.57 4.17
N GLU A 124 -0.47 10.01 3.15
CA GLU A 124 -1.13 9.60 1.92
C GLU A 124 -0.54 8.28 1.42
N ILE A 125 -1.41 7.42 0.91
CA ILE A 125 -1.05 6.21 0.17
C ILE A 125 -1.78 6.25 -1.17
N LEU A 126 -1.05 6.01 -2.25
CA LEU A 126 -1.60 5.80 -3.59
C LEU A 126 -1.34 4.37 -4.03
N GLY A 127 -2.34 3.71 -4.61
CA GLY A 127 -2.23 2.36 -5.17
C GLY A 127 -2.77 2.32 -6.59
N LYS A 128 -2.02 1.79 -7.55
CA LYS A 128 -2.43 1.66 -8.96
C LYS A 128 -2.58 0.19 -9.32
N ILE A 129 -3.70 -0.17 -9.93
CA ILE A 129 -3.92 -1.53 -10.42
C ILE A 129 -3.61 -1.65 -11.91
N GLN A 130 -2.96 -2.76 -12.26
CA GLN A 130 -2.72 -3.17 -13.63
C GLN A 130 -3.06 -4.65 -13.78
N GLN A 131 -3.30 -5.08 -15.02
CA GLN A 131 -3.60 -6.47 -15.34
C GLN A 131 -3.18 -6.83 -16.75
N THR A 132 -3.01 -8.14 -16.99
CA THR A 132 -3.00 -8.73 -18.34
C THR A 132 -3.93 -9.94 -18.39
N GLY A 133 -4.52 -10.22 -19.54
CA GLY A 133 -5.40 -11.37 -19.74
C GLY A 133 -6.14 -11.36 -21.08
N PRO A 134 -7.15 -12.22 -21.24
CA PRO A 134 -8.04 -12.23 -22.41
C PRO A 134 -8.71 -10.87 -22.70
N ALA A 135 -9.32 -10.73 -23.89
CA ALA A 135 -9.88 -9.45 -24.34
C ALA A 135 -10.95 -8.82 -23.42
N ASN A 136 -11.60 -9.63 -22.57
CA ASN A 136 -12.60 -9.18 -21.60
C ASN A 136 -12.02 -8.90 -20.21
N SER A 137 -10.71 -9.03 -20.01
CA SER A 137 -10.06 -8.68 -18.75
C SER A 137 -10.10 -7.18 -18.51
N SER A 138 -10.30 -6.77 -17.25
CA SER A 138 -10.29 -5.35 -16.88
C SER A 138 -9.70 -5.12 -15.50
N ALA A 139 -9.15 -3.93 -15.31
CA ALA A 139 -8.78 -3.42 -13.99
C ALA A 139 -9.26 -1.97 -13.87
N ARG A 140 -9.88 -1.62 -12.75
CA ARG A 140 -10.41 -0.28 -12.51
C ARG A 140 -10.48 0.08 -11.03
N CYS A 141 -10.55 1.36 -10.73
CA CYS A 141 -11.00 1.89 -9.44
C CYS A 141 -12.50 2.21 -9.51
N THR A 142 -13.24 1.93 -8.44
CA THR A 142 -14.64 2.33 -8.26
C THR A 142 -14.93 2.64 -6.80
N VAL A 143 -16.00 3.37 -6.51
CA VAL A 143 -16.50 3.58 -5.15
C VAL A 143 -17.45 2.43 -4.78
N ASP A 144 -17.25 1.82 -3.61
CA ASP A 144 -18.17 0.84 -3.06
C ASP A 144 -19.44 1.54 -2.54
N GLY A 145 -20.61 1.13 -3.04
CA GLY A 145 -21.88 1.78 -2.70
C GLY A 145 -22.34 1.57 -1.26
N LYS A 146 -21.71 0.68 -0.47
CA LYS A 146 -22.07 0.43 0.93
C LYS A 146 -21.17 1.18 1.89
N SER A 147 -19.85 1.15 1.69
CA SER A 147 -18.91 1.87 2.55
C SER A 147 -18.72 3.33 2.13
N GLY A 148 -18.89 3.64 0.84
CA GLY A 148 -18.49 4.93 0.27
C GLY A 148 -16.98 5.05 0.02
N ASP A 149 -16.20 4.02 0.35
CA ASP A 149 -14.76 3.97 0.11
C ASP A 149 -14.45 3.45 -1.29
N ALA A 150 -13.37 3.93 -1.89
CA ALA A 150 -12.86 3.39 -3.14
C ALA A 150 -12.26 1.98 -2.99
N VAL A 151 -12.38 1.20 -4.06
CA VAL A 151 -11.83 -0.15 -4.22
C VAL A 151 -11.28 -0.31 -5.63
N LEU A 152 -10.21 -1.09 -5.75
CA LEU A 152 -9.67 -1.55 -7.03
C LEU A 152 -10.24 -2.92 -7.36
N ILE A 153 -10.65 -3.13 -8.60
CA ILE A 153 -11.23 -4.40 -9.07
C ILE A 153 -10.45 -4.88 -10.28
N SER A 154 -9.98 -6.13 -10.24
CA SER A 154 -9.50 -6.88 -11.40
C SER A 154 -10.51 -7.97 -11.75
N GLN A 155 -10.89 -8.07 -13.02
CA GLN A 155 -11.84 -9.06 -13.50
C GLN A 155 -11.25 -9.86 -14.66
N GLY A 156 -11.34 -11.18 -14.55
CA GLY A 156 -11.01 -12.12 -15.61
C GLY A 156 -9.59 -11.98 -16.12
N SER A 157 -8.61 -11.67 -15.27
CA SER A 157 -7.21 -11.45 -15.64
C SER A 157 -6.39 -12.74 -15.53
N THR A 158 -5.35 -12.88 -16.35
CA THR A 158 -4.31 -13.90 -16.15
C THR A 158 -3.37 -13.45 -15.05
N GLU A 159 -3.00 -12.17 -15.06
CA GLU A 159 -2.17 -11.54 -14.03
C GLU A 159 -2.79 -10.22 -13.60
N ALA A 160 -2.68 -9.90 -12.31
CA ALA A 160 -3.01 -8.59 -11.79
C ALA A 160 -2.03 -8.18 -10.71
N TRP A 161 -1.64 -6.91 -10.70
CA TRP A 161 -0.80 -6.37 -9.66
C TRP A 161 -1.28 -5.00 -9.21
N VAL A 162 -0.95 -4.68 -7.96
CA VAL A 162 -1.13 -3.35 -7.40
C VAL A 162 0.23 -2.86 -6.94
N ASP A 163 0.68 -1.76 -7.51
CA ASP A 163 1.82 -0.98 -7.03
C ASP A 163 1.30 0.09 -6.07
N TRP A 164 1.95 0.29 -4.93
CA TRP A 164 1.60 1.37 -4.01
C TRP A 164 2.81 2.11 -3.46
N VAL A 165 2.61 3.40 -3.22
CA VAL A 165 3.56 4.34 -2.62
C VAL A 165 2.90 5.03 -1.44
N GLY A 166 3.69 5.40 -0.44
CA GLY A 166 3.20 6.09 0.75
C GLY A 166 4.14 7.21 1.17
N GLY A 167 3.57 8.28 1.70
CA GLY A 167 4.30 9.47 2.11
C GLY A 167 3.58 10.22 3.23
N THR A 168 4.32 11.12 3.86
CA THR A 168 3.81 12.01 4.91
C THR A 168 4.29 13.43 4.64
N GLU A 169 3.68 14.41 5.29
CA GLU A 169 4.23 15.77 5.31
C GLU A 169 5.36 15.95 6.32
N TYR A 170 6.02 14.90 6.81
CA TYR A 170 7.15 15.03 7.74
C TYR A 170 8.36 15.72 7.09
N SER A 171 9.00 16.63 7.81
CA SER A 171 10.27 17.22 7.41
C SER A 171 11.19 17.50 8.59
N MET A 172 12.34 16.82 8.62
CA MET A 172 13.41 17.08 9.60
C MET A 172 13.96 18.52 9.51
N GLU A 173 13.92 19.12 8.32
CA GLU A 173 14.43 20.48 8.06
C GLU A 173 13.61 21.58 8.75
N THR A 174 12.40 21.26 9.19
CA THR A 174 11.51 22.19 9.92
C THR A 174 11.45 21.89 11.42
N GLY A 175 12.28 20.96 11.89
CA GLY A 175 12.48 20.61 13.30
C GLY A 175 13.41 21.57 14.05
N ASN A 176 13.42 22.85 13.70
CA ASN A 176 14.34 23.84 14.27
C ASN A 176 13.60 25.11 14.75
N ALA A 177 14.30 25.94 15.51
CA ALA A 177 13.74 27.15 16.12
C ALA A 177 13.15 28.14 15.09
N ARG A 178 13.74 28.24 13.90
CA ARG A 178 13.26 29.14 12.83
C ARG A 178 11.88 28.73 12.32
N SER A 179 11.62 27.43 12.27
CA SER A 179 10.35 26.84 11.83
C SER A 179 9.44 26.46 13.00
N GLY A 180 9.72 26.94 14.21
CA GLY A 180 8.92 26.68 15.41
C GLY A 180 8.86 25.21 15.83
N TYR A 181 9.87 24.40 15.46
CA TYR A 181 9.91 22.95 15.72
C TYR A 181 8.65 22.21 15.21
N THR A 182 8.14 22.60 14.05
CA THR A 182 6.90 22.05 13.49
C THR A 182 7.06 20.64 12.93
N PHE A 183 8.25 20.30 12.43
CA PHE A 183 8.51 19.05 11.69
C PHE A 183 7.59 18.82 10.48
N LYS A 184 6.96 19.89 10.00
CA LYS A 184 5.97 19.89 8.93
C LYS A 184 6.58 20.44 7.64
N GLY A 185 6.62 19.59 6.63
CA GLY A 185 7.02 19.86 5.25
C GLY A 185 5.84 20.08 4.31
N ALA A 186 6.09 19.78 3.03
CA ALA A 186 5.09 19.89 1.97
C ALA A 186 4.12 18.71 1.97
N ASP A 187 2.95 18.92 1.35
CA ASP A 187 1.99 17.85 1.06
C ASP A 187 2.66 16.77 0.16
N PRO A 188 2.62 15.48 0.53
CA PRO A 188 3.33 14.44 -0.21
C PRO A 188 2.72 14.12 -1.60
N HIS A 189 1.52 14.61 -1.91
CA HIS A 189 0.75 14.17 -3.08
C HIS A 189 1.50 14.17 -4.41
N ALA A 190 2.08 15.31 -4.78
CA ALA A 190 2.73 15.46 -6.07
C ALA A 190 3.95 14.54 -6.23
N GLU A 191 4.70 14.33 -5.13
CA GLU A 191 5.82 13.38 -5.11
C GLU A 191 5.31 11.95 -5.30
N LEU A 192 4.25 11.57 -4.59
CA LEU A 192 3.69 10.22 -4.65
C LEU A 192 3.13 9.88 -6.05
N VAL A 193 2.42 10.81 -6.69
CA VAL A 193 1.97 10.64 -8.09
C VAL A 193 3.17 10.38 -9.00
N GLY A 194 4.23 11.19 -8.87
CA GLY A 194 5.45 11.03 -9.66
C GLY A 194 6.21 9.71 -9.39
N LEU A 195 6.19 9.19 -8.17
CA LEU A 195 6.78 7.89 -7.83
C LEU A 195 5.96 6.73 -8.40
N LEU A 196 4.64 6.79 -8.26
CA LEU A 196 3.74 5.73 -8.72
C LEU A 196 3.79 5.57 -10.24
N ASP A 197 3.87 6.67 -10.98
CA ASP A 197 4.02 6.63 -12.44
C ASP A 197 5.35 5.99 -12.85
N LYS A 198 6.47 6.35 -12.19
CA LYS A 198 7.78 5.72 -12.45
C LYS A 198 7.79 4.23 -12.13
N GLY A 199 7.18 3.83 -11.01
CA GLY A 199 7.05 2.43 -10.61
C GLY A 199 6.23 1.62 -11.63
N SER A 200 5.12 2.19 -12.09
CA SER A 200 4.17 1.50 -13.00
C SER A 200 4.70 1.26 -14.43
N VAL A 201 5.79 1.93 -14.83
CA VAL A 201 6.40 1.82 -16.17
C VAL A 201 7.56 0.81 -16.21
N GLN A 202 8.16 0.48 -15.07
CA GLN A 202 9.23 -0.52 -15.03
C GLN A 202 8.65 -1.93 -15.21
N LYS A 203 8.93 -2.55 -16.35
CA LYS A 203 8.56 -3.95 -16.58
C LYS A 203 9.28 -4.83 -15.56
N VAL A 204 8.51 -5.61 -14.81
CA VAL A 204 9.06 -6.76 -14.06
C VAL A 204 9.69 -7.68 -15.12
N GLY A 205 11.02 -7.70 -15.16
CA GLY A 205 11.76 -8.59 -16.06
C GLY A 205 11.39 -10.04 -15.73
N ALA A 206 11.21 -10.86 -16.76
CA ALA A 206 10.83 -12.28 -16.68
C ALA A 206 11.91 -13.20 -16.07
N ARG A 207 12.70 -12.69 -15.12
CA ARG A 207 13.68 -13.45 -14.33
C ARG A 207 13.60 -12.99 -12.87
N LEU A 208 12.71 -13.62 -12.14
CA LEU A 208 12.84 -13.90 -10.70
C LEU A 208 12.56 -15.39 -10.48
#